data_AF-A0A3D3GGX6-F1
#
_entry.id   AF-A0A3D3GGX6-F1
#
_cell.length_a   1.000
_cell.length_b   1.000
_cell.length_c   1.000
_cell.angle_alpha   90.00
_cell.angle_beta   90.00
_cell.angle_gamma   90.00
#
_symmetry.space_group_name_H-M   'P 1'
#
loop_
_entity.id
_entity.type
_entity.pdbx_description
1 polymer ?
#
loop_
_entity_poly.entity_id
_entity_poly.type
_entity_poly.pdbx_seq_one_letter_code
_entity_poly.pdbx_strand_id
1 'polypeptide(L)'
;MRYFLIMLACSASFILAGCFNKDNKQPHRQVSAQDGPAWLVSYNSTCAGEDATECPGFYGFTLDAAGNYQVGPGPAGQHKKGRISDEDLQMLTDSISTILQSTMQSSELTCNTLEAYVGQNQTITIQTKYDQARPVVQTGDKGFCSATEFEPSNSFYKTIKTLAEQYYPSPFPDACEDAIVAAEGLHPQFQFCATDTDCGYLTPGFEVVPPSTMQYIITDDCSRLKPLIVANIGAIVSGQEILINALQNAQGVCREKLVKYDCTGVSGFQATDGAPLCIQNTCRVNPTTAP
;
A
#
# COMPACT_ATOMS: atom_id res chain seq x y z
N MET A 1 -29.17 -51.47 11.06
CA MET A 1 -29.62 -50.41 10.12
C MET A 1 -28.37 -49.60 9.77
N ARG A 2 -27.52 -49.94 8.80
CA ARG A 2 -27.68 -49.99 7.32
C ARG A 2 -28.37 -48.74 6.77
N TYR A 3 -27.59 -47.77 6.27
CA TYR A 3 -27.56 -47.39 4.84
C TYR A 3 -26.24 -46.69 4.49
N PHE A 4 -25.55 -47.26 3.50
CA PHE A 4 -24.46 -46.71 2.69
C PHE A 4 -25.10 -45.81 1.62
N LEU A 5 -24.49 -44.65 1.30
CA LEU A 5 -24.75 -43.95 0.04
C LEU A 5 -23.43 -43.39 -0.53
N ILE A 6 -22.99 -44.08 -1.57
CA ILE A 6 -21.94 -43.68 -2.52
C ILE A 6 -22.64 -42.88 -3.62
N MET A 7 -22.13 -41.71 -3.98
CA MET A 7 -22.48 -41.02 -5.23
C MET A 7 -21.20 -40.63 -5.96
N LEU A 8 -20.85 -41.46 -6.95
CA LEU A 8 -19.99 -41.16 -8.08
C LEU A 8 -20.77 -40.24 -9.04
N ALA A 9 -20.14 -39.19 -9.57
CA ALA A 9 -20.62 -38.55 -10.80
C ALA A 9 -19.43 -38.09 -11.66
N CYS A 10 -19.20 -38.84 -12.74
CA CYS A 10 -18.37 -38.51 -13.88
C CYS A 10 -18.79 -37.18 -14.50
N SER A 11 -17.82 -36.32 -14.85
CA SER A 11 -18.04 -35.21 -15.79
C SER A 11 -17.08 -35.36 -16.95
N ALA A 12 -17.67 -35.55 -18.12
CA ALA A 12 -17.01 -35.88 -19.39
C ALA A 12 -16.22 -34.70 -19.97
N SER A 13 -15.05 -35.01 -20.50
CA SER A 13 -14.24 -34.13 -21.32
C SER A 13 -14.89 -33.96 -22.70
N PHE A 14 -15.28 -32.74 -23.06
CA PHE A 14 -15.57 -32.37 -24.45
C PHE A 14 -14.37 -31.60 -25.02
N ILE A 15 -13.64 -32.28 -25.88
CA ILE A 15 -12.62 -31.69 -26.76
C ILE A 15 -13.36 -31.15 -27.98
N LEU A 16 -13.52 -29.83 -28.07
CA LEU A 16 -13.92 -29.16 -29.31
C LEU A 16 -12.68 -28.62 -30.00
N ALA A 17 -12.32 -29.27 -31.10
CA ALA A 17 -11.34 -28.78 -32.06
C ALA A 17 -11.98 -27.66 -32.90
N GLY A 18 -11.46 -26.44 -32.77
CA GLY A 18 -11.78 -25.30 -33.62
C GLY A 18 -10.57 -24.91 -34.46
N CYS A 19 -10.70 -25.03 -35.79
CA CYS A 19 -9.70 -24.65 -36.77
C CYS A 19 -9.64 -23.12 -36.97
N PHE A 20 -8.41 -22.60 -36.94
CA PHE A 20 -7.82 -21.60 -37.81
C PHE A 20 -8.71 -20.45 -38.33
N ASN A 21 -8.62 -19.30 -37.66
CA ASN A 21 -8.79 -18.01 -38.33
C ASN A 21 -7.42 -17.33 -38.48
N LYS A 22 -7.11 -17.00 -39.73
CA LYS A 22 -5.80 -16.60 -40.23
C LYS A 22 -5.76 -15.08 -40.38
N ASP A 23 -5.88 -14.36 -39.27
CA ASP A 23 -5.63 -12.91 -39.24
C ASP A 23 -4.29 -12.65 -38.56
N ASN A 24 -3.32 -12.31 -39.39
CA ASN A 24 -1.93 -12.07 -39.07
C ASN A 24 -1.76 -10.72 -38.32
N LYS A 25 -2.27 -10.65 -37.10
CA LYS A 25 -1.79 -9.69 -36.11
C LYS A 25 -0.73 -10.43 -35.30
N GLN A 26 0.53 -10.04 -35.44
CA GLN A 26 1.61 -10.57 -34.62
C GLN A 26 1.14 -10.55 -33.17
N PRO A 27 1.07 -11.71 -32.47
CA PRO A 27 0.85 -11.68 -31.05
C PRO A 27 2.02 -10.89 -30.48
N HIS A 28 1.72 -9.78 -29.81
CA HIS A 28 2.66 -9.23 -28.85
C HIS A 28 3.05 -10.40 -27.96
N ARG A 29 4.29 -10.87 -28.12
CA ARG A 29 4.92 -11.78 -27.17
C ARG A 29 4.72 -11.09 -25.83
N GLN A 30 3.81 -11.61 -25.01
CA GLN A 30 3.92 -11.44 -23.58
C GLN A 30 5.32 -11.98 -23.29
N VAL A 31 6.24 -11.05 -23.02
CA VAL A 31 7.54 -11.38 -22.47
C VAL A 31 7.20 -12.17 -21.22
N SER A 32 7.34 -13.49 -21.30
CA SER A 32 7.19 -14.36 -20.15
C SER A 32 8.08 -13.75 -19.09
N ALA A 33 7.51 -13.41 -17.93
CA ALA A 33 8.23 -12.87 -16.79
C ALA A 33 9.55 -13.63 -16.69
N GLN A 34 10.62 -12.93 -17.03
CA GLN A 34 11.93 -13.48 -17.26
C GLN A 34 12.31 -14.26 -16.00
N ASP A 35 12.75 -15.51 -16.13
CA ASP A 35 13.36 -16.32 -15.06
C ASP A 35 14.69 -15.66 -14.62
N GLY A 36 14.62 -14.41 -14.17
CA GLY A 36 15.70 -13.72 -13.50
C GLY A 36 15.95 -14.38 -12.15
N PRO A 37 17.13 -14.15 -11.55
CA PRO A 37 17.41 -14.66 -10.21
C PRO A 37 16.37 -14.10 -9.24
N ALA A 38 15.59 -14.99 -8.63
CA ALA A 38 14.68 -14.61 -7.55
C ALA A 38 15.54 -14.27 -6.32
N TRP A 39 15.64 -12.98 -6.03
CA TRP A 39 16.27 -12.44 -4.83
C TRP A 39 15.26 -11.64 -4.00
N LEU A 40 15.55 -11.55 -2.71
CA LEU A 40 14.87 -10.71 -1.73
C LEU A 40 15.94 -9.94 -0.95
N VAL A 41 15.84 -8.62 -0.95
CA VAL A 41 16.68 -7.75 -0.11
C VAL A 41 15.89 -7.33 1.11
N SER A 42 16.52 -7.38 2.28
CA SER A 42 15.96 -6.83 3.52
C SER A 42 16.91 -5.79 4.09
N TYR A 43 16.39 -4.62 4.42
CA TYR A 43 17.05 -3.52 5.08
C TYR A 43 16.42 -3.28 6.46
N ASN A 44 17.25 -3.28 7.49
CA ASN A 44 16.86 -2.94 8.85
C ASN A 44 17.78 -1.83 9.36
N SER A 45 17.23 -0.89 10.11
CA SER A 45 17.97 0.24 10.68
C SER A 45 17.57 0.46 12.14
N THR A 46 18.47 0.97 12.96
CA THR A 46 18.15 1.56 14.26
C THR A 46 18.73 2.95 14.30
N CYS A 47 17.92 3.98 14.55
CA CYS A 47 18.37 5.37 14.67
C CYS A 47 18.50 5.74 16.16
N ALA A 48 19.65 6.29 16.57
CA ALA A 48 19.86 6.72 17.95
C ALA A 48 19.16 8.06 18.20
N GLY A 49 18.27 8.07 19.18
CA GLY A 49 17.64 9.29 19.68
C GLY A 49 16.50 9.85 18.81
N GLU A 50 16.26 9.28 17.64
CA GLU A 50 15.09 9.61 16.81
C GLU A 50 13.87 8.77 17.21
N ASP A 51 12.67 9.30 16.95
CA ASP A 51 11.45 8.51 17.03
C ASP A 51 11.56 7.34 16.05
N ALA A 52 11.35 6.11 16.54
CA ALA A 52 11.35 4.90 15.73
C ALA A 52 10.47 5.01 14.48
N THR A 53 9.42 5.83 14.55
CA THR A 53 8.52 6.06 13.42
C THR A 53 9.13 6.88 12.30
N GLU A 54 10.10 7.76 12.57
CA GLU A 54 10.73 8.60 11.55
C GLU A 54 11.97 7.94 10.90
N CYS A 55 12.49 6.87 11.52
CA CYS A 55 13.69 6.14 11.10
C CYS A 55 13.41 5.15 9.96
N PRO A 56 13.90 5.40 8.71
CA PRO A 56 13.68 4.47 7.61
C PRO A 56 14.33 3.11 7.87
N GLY A 57 13.53 2.05 7.72
CA GLY A 57 13.96 0.67 7.98
C GLY A 57 13.88 0.23 9.44
N PHE A 58 13.39 1.04 10.38
CA PHE A 58 13.24 0.61 11.78
C PHE A 58 12.33 -0.60 11.94
N TYR A 59 11.19 -0.61 11.24
CA TYR A 59 10.26 -1.74 11.20
C TYR A 59 10.53 -2.68 10.02
N GLY A 60 11.73 -2.61 9.43
CA GLY A 60 12.13 -3.40 8.28
C GLY A 60 11.61 -2.86 6.94
N PHE A 61 12.42 -3.00 5.91
CA PHE A 61 12.10 -2.68 4.52
C PHE A 61 12.59 -3.82 3.63
N THR A 62 11.69 -4.42 2.86
CA THR A 62 12.02 -5.56 1.99
C THR A 62 11.70 -5.24 0.55
N LEU A 63 12.50 -5.75 -0.38
CA LEU A 63 12.38 -5.56 -1.83
C LEU A 63 12.58 -6.89 -2.54
N ASP A 64 11.66 -7.27 -3.41
CA ASP A 64 11.78 -8.48 -4.24
C ASP A 64 12.30 -8.17 -5.66
N ALA A 65 12.65 -9.23 -6.39
CA ALA A 65 13.14 -9.14 -7.78
C ALA A 65 12.13 -8.56 -8.79
N ALA A 66 10.86 -8.38 -8.42
CA ALA A 66 9.85 -7.73 -9.25
C ALA A 66 9.66 -6.24 -8.89
N GLY A 67 10.45 -5.73 -7.93
CA GLY A 67 10.39 -4.37 -7.43
C GLY A 67 9.25 -4.12 -6.45
N ASN A 68 8.58 -5.16 -5.96
CA ASN A 68 7.60 -4.97 -4.89
C ASN A 68 8.34 -4.73 -3.59
N TYR A 69 7.91 -3.72 -2.84
CA TYR A 69 8.41 -3.47 -1.50
C TYR A 69 7.37 -3.77 -0.43
N GLN A 70 7.86 -4.14 0.76
CA GLN A 70 7.05 -4.24 1.96
C GLN A 70 7.80 -3.65 3.16
N VAL A 71 7.08 -2.86 3.94
CA VAL A 71 7.50 -2.28 5.23
C VAL A 71 6.73 -2.95 6.36
N GLY A 72 7.38 -3.19 7.50
CA GLY A 72 6.76 -3.75 8.70
C GLY A 72 7.14 -5.21 9.00
N PRO A 73 6.61 -5.80 10.09
CA PRO A 73 5.44 -5.31 10.82
C PRO A 73 5.70 -4.13 11.74
N GLY A 74 4.79 -3.15 11.75
CA GLY A 74 4.71 -2.12 12.80
C GLY A 74 4.23 -2.70 14.14
N PRO A 75 4.19 -1.90 15.23
CA PRO A 75 3.85 -2.36 16.57
C PRO A 75 2.48 -3.01 16.72
N ALA A 76 1.51 -2.67 15.87
CA ALA A 76 0.18 -3.28 15.83
C ALA A 76 0.00 -4.26 14.64
N GLY A 77 1.11 -4.70 14.03
CA GLY A 77 1.09 -5.62 12.88
C GLY A 77 0.83 -4.93 11.54
N GLN A 78 0.97 -3.60 11.46
CA GLN A 78 0.75 -2.86 10.21
C GLN A 78 1.82 -3.21 9.17
N HIS A 79 1.41 -3.24 7.91
CA HIS A 79 2.31 -3.38 6.77
C HIS A 79 1.97 -2.35 5.71
N LYS A 80 2.99 -1.75 5.11
CA LYS A 80 2.84 -0.97 3.86
C LYS A 80 3.46 -1.76 2.72
N LYS A 81 2.78 -1.79 1.58
CA LYS A 81 3.27 -2.43 0.35
C LYS A 81 3.18 -1.45 -0.81
N GLY A 82 4.03 -1.63 -1.79
CA GLY A 82 3.98 -0.90 -3.05
C GLY A 82 4.97 -1.47 -4.04
N ARG A 83 5.27 -0.71 -5.09
CA ARG A 83 6.25 -1.07 -6.10
C ARG A 83 7.15 0.12 -6.40
N ILE A 84 8.44 -0.13 -6.54
CA ILE A 84 9.40 0.89 -6.99
C ILE A 84 9.26 1.15 -8.49
N SER A 85 9.82 2.27 -8.96
CA SER A 85 9.89 2.59 -10.38
C SER A 85 10.76 1.58 -11.14
N ASP A 86 10.57 1.48 -12.46
CA ASP A 86 11.38 0.57 -13.29
C ASP A 86 12.86 0.99 -13.34
N GLU A 87 13.13 2.29 -13.27
CA GLU A 87 14.48 2.85 -13.19
C GLU A 87 15.18 2.46 -11.89
N ASP A 88 14.48 2.61 -10.76
CA ASP A 88 14.96 2.19 -9.45
C ASP A 88 15.20 0.68 -9.36
N LEU A 89 14.31 -0.10 -9.97
CA LEU A 89 14.46 -1.56 -10.04
C LEU A 89 15.68 -1.97 -10.87
N GLN A 90 15.94 -1.30 -11.99
CA GLN A 90 17.11 -1.55 -12.81
C GLN A 90 18.40 -1.22 -12.03
N MET A 91 18.45 -0.05 -11.39
CA MET A 91 19.57 0.36 -10.55
C MET A 91 19.86 -0.65 -9.43
N LEU A 92 18.81 -1.12 -8.75
CA LEU A 92 18.92 -2.14 -7.71
C LEU A 92 19.44 -3.48 -8.28
N THR A 93 18.92 -3.90 -9.42
CA THR A 93 19.29 -5.17 -10.08
C THR A 93 20.76 -5.17 -10.49
N ASP A 94 21.26 -4.04 -11.00
CA ASP A 94 22.67 -3.87 -11.38
C ASP A 94 23.60 -3.92 -10.15
N SER A 95 23.22 -3.25 -9.06
CA SER A 95 23.96 -3.29 -7.79
C SER A 95 23.98 -4.70 -7.18
N ILE A 96 22.85 -5.42 -7.17
CA ILE A 96 22.78 -6.81 -6.68
C ILE A 96 23.65 -7.72 -7.53
N SER A 97 23.60 -7.59 -8.86
CA SER A 97 24.41 -8.40 -9.77
C SER A 97 25.90 -8.23 -9.49
N THR A 98 26.33 -7.00 -9.20
CA THR A 98 27.71 -6.68 -8.82
C THR A 98 28.12 -7.34 -7.50
N ILE A 99 27.24 -7.31 -6.48
CA ILE A 99 27.48 -7.96 -5.18
C ILE A 99 27.55 -9.50 -5.31
N LEU A 100 26.66 -10.09 -6.12
CA LEU A 100 26.63 -11.54 -6.30
C LEU A 100 27.85 -12.04 -7.10
N GLN A 101 28.39 -11.21 -8.01
CA GLN A 101 29.59 -11.54 -8.79
C GLN A 101 30.89 -11.36 -8.00
N SER A 102 30.97 -10.46 -7.03
CA SER A 102 32.18 -10.18 -6.23
C SER A 102 32.53 -11.28 -5.21
N THR A 103 32.02 -12.49 -5.44
CA THR A 103 32.32 -13.73 -4.73
C THR A 103 32.01 -13.64 -3.23
N MET A 104 30.75 -13.89 -2.85
CA MET A 104 30.34 -14.16 -1.46
C MET A 104 30.88 -15.51 -0.94
N GLN A 105 32.20 -15.73 -1.03
CA GLN A 105 32.85 -16.96 -0.58
C GLN A 105 33.01 -17.00 0.95
N SER A 106 33.04 -15.85 1.61
CA SER A 106 33.09 -15.74 3.07
C SER A 106 31.72 -15.41 3.64
N SER A 107 31.32 -16.11 4.71
CA SER A 107 30.17 -15.76 5.54
C SER A 107 30.51 -14.68 6.58
N GLU A 108 31.79 -14.33 6.73
CA GLU A 108 32.25 -13.34 7.70
C GLU A 108 32.34 -11.95 7.07
N LEU A 109 31.79 -10.95 7.74
CA LEU A 109 31.92 -9.56 7.34
C LEU A 109 33.30 -9.02 7.73
N THR A 110 33.95 -8.30 6.81
CA THR A 110 35.17 -7.56 7.09
C THR A 110 34.83 -6.11 7.40
N CYS A 111 35.26 -5.61 8.56
CA CYS A 111 34.93 -4.27 9.02
C CYS A 111 36.04 -3.25 8.74
N ASN A 112 35.66 -2.12 8.15
CA ASN A 112 36.46 -0.91 8.05
C ASN A 112 36.05 0.07 9.15
N THR A 113 36.89 0.23 10.17
CA THR A 113 36.61 1.07 11.34
C THR A 113 36.78 2.57 11.10
N LEU A 114 37.33 2.97 9.94
CA LEU A 114 37.52 4.39 9.61
C LEU A 114 36.19 5.11 9.29
N GLU A 115 35.12 4.36 9.07
CA GLU A 115 33.78 4.86 8.72
C GLU A 115 32.74 4.47 9.78
N ALA A 116 32.99 4.81 11.04
CA ALA A 116 32.04 4.57 12.12
C ALA A 116 30.79 5.46 11.99
N TYR A 117 29.62 4.83 11.93
CA TYR A 117 28.32 5.49 11.98
C TYR A 117 27.83 5.47 13.42
N VAL A 118 28.24 6.49 14.19
CA VAL A 118 27.87 6.57 15.61
C VAL A 118 26.36 6.74 15.73
N GLY A 119 25.73 5.82 16.47
CA GLY A 119 24.30 5.89 16.75
C GLY A 119 23.38 5.42 15.63
N GLN A 120 23.88 4.83 14.55
CA GLN A 120 23.01 4.17 13.57
C GLN A 120 23.55 2.78 13.24
N ASN A 121 22.78 1.75 13.59
CA ASN A 121 23.10 0.40 13.16
C ASN A 121 22.19 0.03 12.00
N GLN A 122 22.76 -0.26 10.84
CA GLN A 122 21.99 -0.76 9.70
C GLN A 122 22.48 -2.13 9.29
N THR A 123 21.59 -2.94 8.77
CA THR A 123 21.92 -4.26 8.24
C THR A 123 21.14 -4.48 6.96
N ILE A 124 21.86 -4.83 5.90
CA ILE A 124 21.29 -5.25 4.62
C ILE A 124 21.60 -6.72 4.42
N THR A 125 20.56 -7.51 4.19
CA THR A 125 20.68 -8.93 3.85
C THR A 125 20.17 -9.19 2.45
N ILE A 126 20.79 -10.13 1.73
CA ILE A 126 20.27 -10.68 0.48
C ILE A 126 19.93 -12.15 0.71
N GLN A 127 18.76 -12.56 0.24
CA GLN A 127 18.35 -13.94 0.11
C GLN A 127 18.16 -14.27 -1.37
N THR A 128 18.74 -15.36 -1.85
CA THR A 128 18.49 -15.90 -3.20
C THR A 128 17.53 -17.10 -3.11
N LYS A 129 16.99 -17.56 -4.24
CA LYS A 129 16.11 -18.74 -4.31
C LYS A 129 16.64 -19.99 -3.58
N TYR A 130 17.96 -20.18 -3.52
CA TYR A 130 18.58 -21.39 -3.01
C TYR A 130 19.35 -21.20 -1.70
N ASP A 131 19.57 -19.95 -1.30
CA ASP A 131 20.35 -19.62 -0.11
C ASP A 131 19.49 -19.08 1.02
N GLN A 132 19.97 -19.27 2.25
CA GLN A 132 19.47 -18.52 3.39
C GLN A 132 19.83 -17.03 3.24
N ALA A 133 19.05 -16.15 3.89
CA ALA A 133 19.38 -14.73 3.95
C ALA A 133 20.76 -14.53 4.59
N ARG A 134 21.65 -13.79 3.93
CA ARG A 134 23.01 -13.49 4.41
C ARG A 134 23.21 -11.99 4.53
N PRO A 135 23.86 -11.51 5.59
CA PRO A 135 24.26 -10.10 5.68
C PRO A 135 25.28 -9.79 4.60
N VAL A 136 25.05 -8.70 3.86
CA VAL A 136 25.98 -8.16 2.85
C VAL A 136 26.70 -6.94 3.41
N VAL A 137 25.93 -6.07 4.09
CA VAL A 137 26.42 -4.85 4.71
C VAL A 137 25.88 -4.74 6.12
N GLN A 138 26.74 -4.34 7.05
CA GLN A 138 26.37 -3.92 8.38
C GLN A 138 27.11 -2.63 8.72
N THR A 139 26.41 -1.60 9.18
CA THR A 139 26.99 -0.36 9.69
C THR A 139 26.70 -0.22 11.18
N GLY A 140 27.52 0.56 11.89
CA GLY A 140 27.33 0.84 13.32
C GLY A 140 28.59 1.35 13.99
N ASP A 141 28.66 1.16 15.31
CA ASP A 141 29.80 1.56 16.15
C ASP A 141 31.12 0.88 15.75
N LYS A 142 31.04 -0.25 15.03
CA LYS A 142 32.20 -1.01 14.52
C LYS A 142 32.69 -0.55 13.15
N GLY A 143 32.08 0.47 12.55
CA GLY A 143 32.39 0.90 11.19
C GLY A 143 31.47 0.31 10.13
N PHE A 144 31.96 0.29 8.90
CA PHE A 144 31.30 -0.33 7.75
C PHE A 144 31.83 -1.75 7.56
N CYS A 145 30.98 -2.75 7.78
CA CYS A 145 31.32 -4.17 7.64
C CYS A 145 30.65 -4.75 6.38
N SER A 146 31.42 -5.38 5.50
CA SER A 146 30.92 -5.96 4.25
C SER A 146 31.35 -7.40 4.02
N ALA A 147 30.50 -8.17 3.34
CA ALA A 147 30.80 -9.54 2.89
C ALA A 147 31.68 -9.57 1.62
N THR A 148 31.79 -8.43 0.93
CA THR A 148 32.56 -8.26 -0.31
C THR A 148 33.54 -7.10 -0.17
N GLU A 149 34.22 -6.75 -1.26
CA GLU A 149 34.99 -5.51 -1.38
C GLU A 149 34.15 -4.27 -1.01
N PHE A 150 34.83 -3.26 -0.48
CA PHE A 150 34.24 -2.04 0.06
C PHE A 150 33.41 -1.28 -0.98
N GLU A 151 33.96 -1.00 -2.16
CA GLU A 151 33.29 -0.17 -3.16
C GLU A 151 31.96 -0.76 -3.67
N PRO A 152 31.88 -2.04 -4.10
CA PRO A 152 30.60 -2.67 -4.45
C PRO A 152 29.59 -2.63 -3.31
N SER A 153 30.01 -2.95 -2.08
CA SER A 153 29.15 -2.97 -0.91
C SER A 153 28.64 -1.58 -0.53
N ASN A 154 29.49 -0.56 -0.61
CA ASN A 154 29.13 0.83 -0.33
C ASN A 154 28.15 1.36 -1.38
N SER A 155 28.37 1.04 -2.66
CA SER A 155 27.43 1.42 -3.72
C SER A 155 26.06 0.76 -3.52
N PHE A 156 26.03 -0.54 -3.22
CA PHE A 156 24.80 -1.25 -2.93
C PHE A 156 24.08 -0.70 -1.69
N TYR A 157 24.82 -0.41 -0.62
CA TYR A 157 24.31 0.22 0.58
C TYR A 157 23.63 1.57 0.29
N LYS A 158 24.29 2.44 -0.49
CA LYS A 158 23.73 3.73 -0.90
C LYS A 158 22.45 3.56 -1.71
N THR A 159 22.42 2.64 -2.68
CA THR A 159 21.21 2.34 -3.45
C THR A 159 20.06 1.95 -2.52
N ILE A 160 20.26 0.99 -1.60
CA ILE A 160 19.21 0.55 -0.68
C ILE A 160 18.76 1.66 0.25
N LYS A 161 19.68 2.48 0.75
CA LYS A 161 19.34 3.61 1.61
C LYS A 161 18.49 4.64 0.86
N THR A 162 18.87 5.02 -0.36
CA THR A 162 18.07 5.93 -1.20
C THR A 162 16.68 5.37 -1.46
N LEU A 163 16.55 4.07 -1.78
CA LEU A 163 15.25 3.45 -1.96
C LEU A 163 14.42 3.44 -0.67
N ALA A 164 15.04 3.16 0.48
CA ALA A 164 14.35 3.24 1.75
C ALA A 164 13.88 4.67 2.03
N GLU A 165 14.72 5.69 1.86
CA GLU A 165 14.34 7.10 2.05
C GLU A 165 13.19 7.54 1.13
N GLN A 166 13.11 6.99 -0.09
CA GLN A 166 12.08 7.34 -1.07
C GLN A 166 10.76 6.57 -0.89
N TYR A 167 10.81 5.29 -0.54
CA TYR A 167 9.65 4.40 -0.55
C TYR A 167 9.19 3.94 0.84
N TYR A 168 10.00 4.12 1.88
CA TYR A 168 9.60 3.89 3.26
C TYR A 168 8.74 5.06 3.74
N PRO A 169 7.48 4.84 4.14
CA PRO A 169 6.65 5.92 4.66
C PRO A 169 7.28 6.47 5.94
N SER A 170 7.42 7.79 6.03
CA SER A 170 7.86 8.46 7.25
C SER A 170 6.82 9.50 7.64
N PRO A 171 6.21 9.40 8.84
CA PRO A 171 6.44 8.37 9.86
C PRO A 171 5.84 6.99 9.49
N PHE A 172 6.36 5.89 10.07
CA PHE A 172 5.73 4.57 10.04
C PHE A 172 5.78 3.86 11.41
N PRO A 173 4.65 3.36 11.94
CA PRO A 173 3.30 3.51 11.38
C PRO A 173 2.84 4.97 11.35
N ASP A 174 2.12 5.36 10.30
CA ASP A 174 1.44 6.66 10.25
C ASP A 174 0.04 6.47 10.85
N ALA A 175 -0.07 6.68 12.15
CA ALA A 175 -1.34 6.51 12.86
C ALA A 175 -2.47 7.39 12.29
N CYS A 176 -2.13 8.55 11.72
CA CYS A 176 -3.11 9.43 11.09
C CYS A 176 -3.63 8.82 9.78
N GLU A 177 -2.72 8.44 8.88
CA GLU A 177 -3.10 7.78 7.62
C GLU A 177 -3.85 6.46 7.88
N ASP A 178 -3.41 5.65 8.85
CA ASP A 178 -4.08 4.41 9.24
C ASP A 178 -5.52 4.69 9.71
N ALA A 179 -5.74 5.74 10.51
CA ALA A 179 -7.07 6.13 10.96
C ALA A 179 -7.97 6.66 9.83
N ILE A 180 -7.39 7.42 8.89
CA ILE A 180 -8.09 7.89 7.68
C ILE A 180 -8.53 6.70 6.83
N VAL A 181 -7.60 5.79 6.51
CA VAL A 181 -7.88 4.59 5.70
C VAL A 181 -8.92 3.70 6.39
N ALA A 182 -8.85 3.55 7.71
CA ALA A 182 -9.85 2.80 8.48
C ALA A 182 -11.25 3.44 8.38
N ALA A 183 -11.35 4.76 8.48
CA ALA A 183 -12.62 5.48 8.33
C ALA A 183 -13.17 5.37 6.89
N GLU A 184 -12.35 5.62 5.87
CA GLU A 184 -12.76 5.51 4.46
C GLU A 184 -13.14 4.07 4.09
N GLY A 185 -12.48 3.08 4.68
CA GLY A 185 -12.76 1.66 4.49
C GLY A 185 -14.19 1.26 4.91
N LEU A 186 -14.86 2.07 5.73
CA LEU A 186 -16.27 1.86 6.09
C LEU A 186 -17.22 2.31 4.99
N HIS A 187 -16.84 3.25 4.12
CA HIS A 187 -17.77 3.85 3.15
C HIS A 187 -18.53 2.83 2.28
N PRO A 188 -17.89 1.81 1.69
CA PRO A 188 -18.58 0.87 0.81
C PRO A 188 -19.78 0.17 1.49
N GLN A 189 -19.70 -0.12 2.79
CA GLN A 189 -20.77 -0.81 3.52
C GLN A 189 -22.03 0.05 3.68
N PHE A 190 -21.88 1.37 3.63
CA PHE A 190 -22.98 2.33 3.71
C PHE A 190 -23.50 2.74 2.34
N GLN A 191 -22.79 2.46 1.24
CA GLN A 191 -23.18 2.92 -0.09
C GLN A 191 -24.03 1.92 -0.87
N PHE A 192 -24.25 0.71 -0.38
CA PHE A 192 -25.04 -0.29 -1.10
C PHE A 192 -26.53 0.11 -1.21
N CYS A 193 -27.13 0.01 -2.40
CA CYS A 193 -28.54 0.33 -2.64
C CYS A 193 -29.21 -0.67 -3.58
N ALA A 194 -30.55 -0.76 -3.50
CA ALA A 194 -31.36 -1.50 -4.47
C ALA A 194 -32.06 -0.55 -5.44
N THR A 195 -32.42 0.65 -4.98
CA THR A 195 -33.17 1.66 -5.73
C THR A 195 -32.67 3.06 -5.42
N ASP A 196 -32.98 4.04 -6.28
CA ASP A 196 -32.61 5.44 -6.07
C ASP A 196 -33.17 6.00 -4.75
N THR A 197 -34.36 5.53 -4.33
CA THR A 197 -35.00 5.97 -3.08
C THR A 197 -34.28 5.50 -1.81
N ASP A 198 -33.36 4.55 -1.94
CA ASP A 198 -32.53 4.13 -0.80
C ASP A 198 -31.41 5.14 -0.52
N CYS A 199 -31.07 6.01 -1.49
CA CYS A 199 -29.91 6.89 -1.41
C CYS A 199 -30.27 8.28 -0.86
N GLY A 200 -29.39 8.82 -0.02
CA GLY A 200 -29.48 10.17 0.52
C GLY A 200 -28.13 10.87 0.51
N TYR A 201 -28.13 12.19 0.35
CA TYR A 201 -26.95 13.01 0.60
C TYR A 201 -26.70 13.09 2.11
N LEU A 202 -25.45 13.26 2.50
CA LEU A 202 -25.05 13.38 3.90
C LEU A 202 -24.42 14.73 4.20
N THR A 203 -24.64 15.22 5.42
CA THR A 203 -23.82 16.28 6.01
C THR A 203 -22.47 15.71 6.48
N PRO A 204 -21.47 16.54 6.82
CA PRO A 204 -20.24 16.07 7.47
C PRO A 204 -20.46 15.31 8.78
N GLY A 205 -21.61 15.52 9.44
CA GLY A 205 -22.04 14.78 10.64
C GLY A 205 -22.82 13.48 10.33
N PHE A 206 -22.84 13.04 9.07
CA PHE A 206 -23.58 11.89 8.58
C PHE A 206 -25.11 11.99 8.77
N GLU A 207 -25.65 13.20 8.85
CA GLU A 207 -27.11 13.41 8.85
C GLU A 207 -27.64 13.33 7.43
N VAL A 208 -28.77 12.65 7.22
CA VAL A 208 -29.39 12.49 5.91
C VAL A 208 -30.07 13.79 5.49
N VAL A 209 -29.70 14.30 4.31
CA VAL A 209 -30.27 15.50 3.69
C VAL A 209 -31.28 15.06 2.61
N PRO A 210 -32.57 15.40 2.75
CA PRO A 210 -33.55 15.15 1.71
C PRO A 210 -33.23 15.93 0.43
N PRO A 211 -33.44 15.36 -0.77
CA PRO A 211 -33.12 16.02 -2.05
C PRO A 211 -33.95 17.28 -2.33
N SER A 212 -35.05 17.50 -1.61
CA SER A 212 -35.87 18.72 -1.71
C SER A 212 -35.44 19.85 -0.78
N THR A 213 -34.40 19.65 0.04
CA THR A 213 -33.95 20.62 1.03
C THR A 213 -32.87 21.52 0.43
N MET A 214 -33.00 22.84 0.58
CA MET A 214 -31.94 23.79 0.21
C MET A 214 -30.79 23.72 1.23
N GLN A 215 -29.89 22.77 1.02
CA GLN A 215 -28.70 22.57 1.83
C GLN A 215 -27.48 22.31 0.95
N TYR A 216 -26.37 22.96 1.29
CA TYR A 216 -25.10 22.78 0.59
C TYR A 216 -24.44 21.47 1.03
N ILE A 217 -24.17 20.60 0.07
CA ILE A 217 -23.51 19.30 0.26
C ILE A 217 -22.03 19.47 -0.05
N ILE A 218 -21.18 19.21 0.95
CA ILE A 218 -19.74 19.37 0.83
C ILE A 218 -19.14 18.11 0.19
N THR A 219 -18.41 18.28 -0.90
CA THR A 219 -17.71 17.19 -1.62
C THR A 219 -16.22 17.15 -1.33
N ASP A 220 -15.63 18.29 -0.96
CA ASP A 220 -14.26 18.39 -0.47
C ASP A 220 -14.24 19.49 0.61
N ASP A 221 -13.90 19.12 1.84
CA ASP A 221 -13.81 20.00 3.01
C ASP A 221 -12.35 20.34 3.35
N CYS A 222 -11.42 20.19 2.40
CA CYS A 222 -9.98 20.30 2.60
C CYS A 222 -9.38 19.22 3.52
N SER A 223 -10.15 18.21 3.94
CA SER A 223 -9.63 17.10 4.74
C SER A 223 -8.95 16.05 3.88
N ARG A 224 -7.87 15.47 4.37
CA ARG A 224 -7.26 14.24 3.81
C ARG A 224 -8.22 13.07 3.87
N LEU A 225 -9.17 13.07 4.82
CA LEU A 225 -10.27 12.12 4.87
C LEU A 225 -11.35 12.52 3.87
N LYS A 226 -11.60 11.68 2.85
CA LYS A 226 -12.65 11.92 1.88
C LYS A 226 -14.03 11.89 2.55
N PRO A 227 -14.89 12.90 2.35
CA PRO A 227 -16.24 12.88 2.89
C PRO A 227 -17.08 11.73 2.29
N LEU A 228 -17.89 11.08 3.11
CA LEU A 228 -18.96 10.21 2.63
C LEU A 228 -20.16 11.07 2.19
N ILE A 229 -20.20 11.43 0.91
CA ILE A 229 -21.19 12.40 0.39
C ILE A 229 -22.59 11.80 0.23
N VAL A 230 -22.64 10.52 -0.16
CA VAL A 230 -23.89 9.80 -0.44
C VAL A 230 -23.82 8.41 0.16
N ALA A 231 -24.93 7.96 0.73
CA ALA A 231 -25.06 6.64 1.30
C ALA A 231 -26.52 6.15 1.24
N ASN A 232 -26.71 4.88 1.56
CA ASN A 232 -27.99 4.28 1.84
C ASN A 232 -28.55 4.83 3.16
N ILE A 233 -29.77 5.38 3.11
CA ILE A 233 -30.45 6.01 4.23
C ILE A 233 -30.64 5.02 5.39
N GLY A 234 -31.11 3.81 5.11
CA GLY A 234 -31.33 2.78 6.13
C GLY A 234 -30.03 2.34 6.80
N ALA A 235 -28.96 2.16 6.02
CA ALA A 235 -27.64 1.81 6.54
C ALA A 235 -27.11 2.90 7.49
N ILE A 236 -27.21 4.18 7.09
CA ILE A 236 -26.80 5.31 7.92
C ILE A 236 -27.59 5.36 9.22
N VAL A 237 -28.92 5.27 9.18
CA VAL A 237 -29.76 5.27 10.39
C VAL A 237 -29.36 4.14 11.36
N SER A 238 -28.98 2.97 10.84
CA SER A 238 -28.58 1.83 11.67
C SER A 238 -27.13 1.84 12.17
N GLY A 239 -26.23 2.58 11.51
CA GLY A 239 -24.79 2.49 11.72
C GLY A 239 -24.05 3.82 11.86
N GLN A 240 -24.77 4.94 12.01
CA GLN A 240 -24.19 6.29 12.11
C GLN A 240 -23.10 6.39 13.18
N GLU A 241 -23.31 5.76 14.34
CA GLU A 241 -22.35 5.79 15.45
C GLU A 241 -20.98 5.22 15.07
N ILE A 242 -20.93 4.20 14.19
CA ILE A 242 -19.68 3.61 13.71
C ILE A 242 -18.89 4.64 12.89
N LEU A 243 -19.58 5.36 12.00
CA LEU A 243 -18.97 6.41 11.18
C LEU A 243 -18.49 7.60 12.03
N ILE A 244 -19.31 8.05 12.99
CA ILE A 244 -18.95 9.13 13.91
C ILE A 244 -17.71 8.75 14.73
N ASN A 245 -17.67 7.55 15.29
CA ASN A 245 -16.53 7.09 16.07
C ASN A 245 -15.25 6.99 15.22
N ALA A 246 -15.36 6.51 13.99
CA ALA A 246 -14.23 6.44 13.06
C ALA A 246 -13.72 7.84 12.68
N LEU A 247 -14.63 8.78 12.37
CA LEU A 247 -14.31 10.17 12.09
C LEU A 247 -13.63 10.85 13.28
N GLN A 248 -14.18 10.70 14.49
CA GLN A 248 -13.61 11.28 15.71
C GLN A 248 -12.23 10.69 16.03
N ASN A 249 -12.04 9.39 15.81
CA ASN A 249 -10.73 8.77 15.96
C ASN A 249 -9.71 9.36 14.97
N ALA A 250 -10.06 9.47 13.69
CA ALA A 250 -9.21 10.10 12.69
C ALA A 250 -8.87 11.56 13.05
N GLN A 251 -9.87 12.35 13.47
CA GLN A 251 -9.66 13.73 13.93
C GLN A 251 -8.74 13.81 15.15
N GLY A 252 -8.93 12.92 16.14
CA GLY A 252 -8.12 12.90 17.37
C GLY A 252 -6.66 12.52 17.12
N VAL A 253 -6.40 11.55 16.24
CA VAL A 253 -5.05 11.09 15.91
C VAL A 253 -4.34 12.04 14.96
N CYS A 254 -5.01 12.51 13.92
CA CYS A 254 -4.42 13.39 12.91
C CYS A 254 -4.21 14.82 13.39
N ARG A 255 -5.13 15.35 14.22
CA ARG A 255 -5.14 16.77 14.62
C ARG A 255 -5.03 17.67 13.37
N GLU A 256 -4.08 18.59 13.36
CA GLU A 256 -3.82 19.52 12.25
C GLU A 256 -3.39 18.81 10.95
N LYS A 257 -2.79 17.60 11.04
CA LYS A 257 -2.38 16.83 9.86
C LYS A 257 -3.56 16.32 9.02
N LEU A 258 -4.78 16.42 9.53
CA LEU A 258 -5.99 16.04 8.79
C LEU A 258 -6.27 17.01 7.63
N VAL A 259 -5.85 18.28 7.74
CA VAL A 259 -6.12 19.29 6.69
C VAL A 259 -5.03 19.23 5.62
N LYS A 260 -5.43 19.23 4.34
CA LYS A 260 -4.52 19.31 3.19
C LYS A 260 -3.82 20.67 3.17
N TYR A 261 -2.50 20.68 2.99
CA TYR A 261 -1.72 21.92 2.95
C TYR A 261 -2.03 22.79 1.72
N ASP A 262 -2.39 22.16 0.60
CA ASP A 262 -2.61 22.78 -0.70
C ASP A 262 -4.10 23.09 -0.99
N CYS A 263 -4.97 23.05 0.02
CA CYS A 263 -6.39 23.27 -0.22
C CYS A 263 -6.69 24.73 -0.59
N THR A 264 -7.25 24.93 -1.77
CA THR A 264 -7.65 26.25 -2.28
C THR A 264 -9.06 26.67 -1.85
N GLY A 265 -9.85 25.76 -1.26
CA GLY A 265 -11.19 26.03 -0.76
C GLY A 265 -12.07 24.78 -0.66
N VAL A 266 -13.22 24.95 -0.03
CA VAL A 266 -14.26 23.91 0.09
C VAL A 266 -15.08 23.85 -1.20
N SER A 267 -15.41 22.64 -1.66
CA SER A 267 -16.26 22.42 -2.83
C SER A 267 -17.54 21.65 -2.48
N GLY A 268 -18.56 21.77 -3.32
CA GLY A 268 -19.87 21.21 -3.07
C GLY A 268 -20.95 21.74 -4.02
N PHE A 269 -22.17 21.27 -3.83
CA PHE A 269 -23.35 21.61 -4.65
C PHE A 269 -24.60 21.73 -3.76
N GLN A 270 -25.71 22.28 -4.27
CA GLN A 270 -26.97 22.31 -3.51
C GLN A 270 -27.68 20.96 -3.67
N ALA A 271 -28.21 20.40 -2.57
CA ALA A 271 -28.93 19.12 -2.62
C ALA A 271 -30.13 19.14 -3.60
N THR A 272 -30.69 20.32 -3.87
CA THR A 272 -31.77 20.56 -4.84
C THR A 272 -31.35 20.47 -6.29
N ASP A 273 -30.05 20.44 -6.60
CA ASP A 273 -29.54 20.40 -7.98
C ASP A 273 -29.82 19.03 -8.64
N GLY A 274 -30.13 18.00 -7.85
CA GLY A 274 -30.49 16.66 -8.32
C GLY A 274 -30.41 15.61 -7.22
N ALA A 275 -31.36 14.67 -7.18
CA ALA A 275 -31.37 13.59 -6.19
C ALA A 275 -30.23 12.57 -6.44
N PRO A 276 -29.66 11.96 -5.39
CA PRO A 276 -28.65 10.92 -5.55
C PRO A 276 -29.24 9.69 -6.25
N LEU A 277 -28.37 8.91 -6.91
CA LEU A 277 -28.79 7.78 -7.75
C LEU A 277 -28.16 6.47 -7.28
N CYS A 278 -28.89 5.37 -7.46
CA CYS A 278 -28.40 4.02 -7.26
C CYS A 278 -27.87 3.47 -8.58
N ILE A 279 -26.55 3.53 -8.77
CA ILE A 279 -25.88 3.08 -9.99
C ILE A 279 -25.05 1.84 -9.67
N GLN A 280 -25.36 0.72 -10.32
CA GLN A 280 -24.68 -0.57 -10.09
C GLN A 280 -24.67 -0.94 -8.60
N ASN A 281 -25.84 -0.86 -7.97
CA ASN A 281 -26.07 -1.17 -6.55
C ASN A 281 -25.23 -0.32 -5.59
N THR A 282 -24.77 0.86 -6.03
CA THR A 282 -24.01 1.80 -5.20
C THR A 282 -24.63 3.19 -5.30
N CYS A 283 -24.87 3.84 -4.17
CA CYS A 283 -25.30 5.22 -4.10
C CYS A 283 -24.19 6.13 -4.63
N ARG A 284 -24.53 6.99 -5.58
CA ARG A 284 -23.62 7.94 -6.23
C ARG A 284 -24.24 9.34 -6.21
N VAL A 285 -23.36 10.34 -6.25
CA VAL A 285 -23.75 11.73 -6.54
C VAL A 285 -24.37 11.77 -7.92
N ASN A 286 -25.42 12.58 -8.10
CA ASN A 286 -26.02 12.76 -9.42
C ASN A 286 -25.00 13.39 -10.39
N PRO A 287 -24.73 12.81 -11.56
CA PRO A 287 -23.77 13.36 -12.51
C PRO A 287 -24.10 14.79 -12.98
N THR A 288 -25.36 15.23 -12.90
CA THR A 288 -25.75 16.60 -13.25
C THR A 288 -25.38 17.64 -12.20
N THR A 289 -25.03 17.21 -10.98
CA THR A 289 -24.70 18.08 -9.83
C THR A 289 -23.23 18.04 -9.48
N ALA A 290 -22.45 17.15 -10.09
CA ALA A 290 -21.01 17.11 -9.90
C ALA A 290 -20.36 18.34 -10.57
N PRO A 291 -19.55 19.13 -9.84
CA PRO A 291 -18.83 20.28 -10.40
C PRO A 291 -17.79 19.86 -11.45
#